data_AF-A0A845ZWN7-F1
#
_entry.id   AF-A0A845ZWN7-F1
#
_cell.length_a   1.000
_cell.length_b   1.000
_cell.length_c   1.000
_cell.angle_alpha   90.00
_cell.angle_beta   90.00
_cell.angle_gamma   90.00
#
_symmetry.space_group_name_H-M   'P 1'
#
loop_
_entity.id
_entity.type
_entity.pdbx_description
1 polymer ?
#
loop_
_entity_poly.entity_id
_entity_poly.type
_entity_poly.pdbx_seq_one_letter_code
_entity_poly.pdbx_strand_id
1 'polypeptide(L)'
;PKAIAQAIADDLGKIGIKVSLKTKPWKDYLKDRQKSPGFQGFILGWTGEYGDPDNFYYSHFGPNATADLGRWKNNQILRLLETGRKTQGKDARARIYRQVDQILFEQAVRIPIVHSQPLLGKRANIQGWKPSPLGSESFETVDKT
;
A
#
# COMPACT_ATOMS: atom_id res chain seq x y z
N PRO A 1 -8.53 -3.19 10.57
CA PRO A 1 -7.99 -1.84 10.88
C PRO A 1 -8.82 -0.96 11.86
N LYS A 2 -9.95 -1.43 12.44
CA LYS A 2 -10.78 -0.61 13.34
C LYS A 2 -10.02 -0.05 14.56
N ALA A 3 -9.25 -0.88 15.26
CA ALA A 3 -8.48 -0.46 16.43
C ALA A 3 -7.45 0.63 16.09
N ILE A 4 -6.73 0.49 14.96
CA ILE A 4 -5.79 1.49 14.47
C ILE A 4 -6.50 2.81 14.16
N ALA A 5 -7.67 2.74 13.49
CA ALA A 5 -8.46 3.94 13.19
C ALA A 5 -8.92 4.67 14.46
N GLN A 6 -9.28 3.93 15.51
CA GLN A 6 -9.65 4.51 16.80
C GLN A 6 -8.44 5.17 17.48
N ALA A 7 -7.28 4.51 17.50
CA ALA A 7 -6.06 5.09 18.07
C ALA A 7 -5.66 6.40 17.35
N ILE A 8 -5.72 6.42 16.01
CA ILE A 8 -5.48 7.63 15.22
C ILE A 8 -6.49 8.73 15.55
N ALA A 9 -7.77 8.39 15.68
CA ALA A 9 -8.81 9.36 16.05
C ALA A 9 -8.58 9.94 17.45
N ASP A 10 -8.17 9.11 18.41
CA ASP A 10 -7.88 9.52 19.78
C ASP A 10 -6.66 10.45 19.81
N ASP A 11 -5.58 10.12 19.08
CA ASP A 11 -4.38 10.95 18.98
C ASP A 11 -4.65 12.29 18.30
N LEU A 12 -5.41 12.31 17.21
CA LEU A 12 -5.86 13.55 16.56
C LEU A 12 -6.76 14.38 17.47
N GLY A 13 -7.60 13.72 18.30
CA GLY A 13 -8.43 14.38 19.30
C GLY A 13 -7.62 15.15 20.34
N LYS A 14 -6.45 14.64 20.76
CA LYS A 14 -5.55 15.32 21.71
C LYS A 14 -5.04 16.67 21.21
N ILE A 15 -5.01 16.89 19.89
CA ILE A 15 -4.63 18.16 19.26
C ILE A 15 -5.83 18.93 18.69
N GLY A 16 -7.06 18.56 19.08
CA GLY A 16 -8.28 19.29 18.72
C GLY A 16 -8.88 18.91 17.36
N ILE A 17 -8.38 17.87 16.69
CA ILE A 17 -8.93 17.40 15.41
C ILE A 17 -10.01 16.34 15.67
N LYS A 18 -11.27 16.67 15.38
CA LYS A 18 -12.39 15.74 15.53
C LYS A 18 -12.52 14.81 14.32
N VAL A 19 -12.27 13.52 14.53
CA VAL A 19 -12.41 12.48 13.49
C VAL A 19 -13.75 11.76 13.62
N SER A 20 -14.50 11.66 12.52
CA SER A 20 -15.68 10.80 12.40
C SER A 20 -15.32 9.52 11.66
N LEU A 21 -15.25 8.40 12.37
CA LEU A 21 -14.96 7.10 11.78
C LEU A 21 -16.15 6.60 10.95
N LYS A 22 -15.89 6.29 9.68
CA LYS A 22 -16.88 5.78 8.72
C LYS A 22 -16.36 4.49 8.09
N THR A 23 -17.27 3.60 7.71
CA THR A 23 -16.95 2.39 6.96
C THR A 23 -18.08 2.04 6.00
N LYS A 24 -17.78 1.21 5.01
CA LYS A 24 -18.71 0.72 3.98
C LYS A 24 -18.33 -0.71 3.57
N PRO A 25 -19.25 -1.45 2.93
CA PRO A 25 -18.88 -2.67 2.21
C PRO A 25 -17.68 -2.42 1.28
N TRP A 26 -16.78 -3.40 1.16
CA TRP A 26 -15.45 -3.19 0.57
C TRP A 26 -15.46 -2.57 -0.82
N LYS A 27 -16.36 -3.03 -1.70
CA LYS A 27 -16.50 -2.50 -3.06
C LYS A 27 -16.86 -1.00 -3.06
N ASP A 28 -17.78 -0.60 -2.18
CA ASP A 28 -18.19 0.79 -2.05
C ASP A 28 -17.11 1.63 -1.37
N TYR A 29 -16.40 1.07 -0.39
CA TYR A 29 -15.24 1.72 0.23
C TYR A 29 -14.15 2.06 -0.80
N LEU A 30 -13.81 1.12 -1.69
CA LEU A 30 -12.82 1.32 -2.76
C LEU A 30 -13.28 2.33 -3.82
N LYS A 31 -14.58 2.41 -4.08
CA LYS A 31 -15.15 3.40 -5.01
C LYS A 31 -15.11 4.81 -4.41
N ASP A 32 -15.52 4.93 -3.15
CA ASP A 32 -15.67 6.23 -2.48
C ASP A 32 -14.33 6.86 -2.12
N ARG A 33 -13.27 6.07 -1.89
CA ARG A 33 -11.91 6.62 -1.67
C ARG A 33 -11.37 7.41 -2.87
N GLN A 34 -11.94 7.21 -4.07
CA GLN A 34 -11.45 7.82 -5.31
C GLN A 34 -12.29 9.01 -5.78
N LYS A 35 -13.37 9.38 -5.07
CA LYS A 35 -14.34 10.37 -5.56
C LYS A 35 -14.72 11.36 -4.47
N SER A 36 -14.87 12.64 -4.82
CA SER A 36 -15.47 13.64 -3.94
C SER A 36 -16.99 13.43 -3.85
N PRO A 37 -17.65 13.57 -2.66
CA PRO A 37 -17.08 14.00 -1.37
C PRO A 37 -16.39 12.90 -0.54
N GLY A 38 -16.51 11.63 -0.92
CA GLY A 38 -15.70 10.49 -0.45
C GLY A 38 -15.28 10.44 1.02
N PHE A 39 -14.09 9.88 1.26
CA PHE A 39 -13.38 9.95 2.54
C PHE A 39 -12.31 11.06 2.47
N GLN A 40 -12.18 11.86 3.54
CA GLN A 40 -11.11 12.86 3.66
C GLN A 40 -9.74 12.22 3.95
N GLY A 41 -9.76 11.03 4.56
CA GLY A 41 -8.60 10.18 4.79
C GLY A 41 -9.10 8.74 4.98
N PHE A 42 -8.28 7.77 4.62
CA PHE A 42 -8.66 6.36 4.64
C PHE A 42 -7.45 5.48 4.97
N ILE A 43 -7.72 4.33 5.60
CA ILE A 43 -6.69 3.31 5.86
C ILE A 43 -6.80 2.25 4.77
N LEU A 44 -5.68 1.98 4.10
CA LEU A 44 -5.56 0.95 3.07
C LEU A 44 -4.19 0.27 3.20
N GLY A 45 -4.05 -0.87 2.54
CA GLY A 45 -2.80 -1.59 2.41
C GLY A 45 -2.52 -1.94 0.96
N TRP A 46 -1.28 -2.35 0.72
CA TRP A 46 -0.84 -2.89 -0.56
C TRP A 46 0.02 -4.13 -0.30
N THR A 47 -0.22 -5.19 -1.07
CA THR A 47 0.66 -6.36 -1.15
C THR A 47 1.31 -6.31 -2.52
N GLY A 48 2.64 -6.42 -2.57
CA GLY A 48 3.36 -6.38 -3.84
C GLY A 48 2.99 -7.55 -4.73
N GLU A 49 2.66 -7.27 -5.99
CA GLU A 49 2.27 -8.30 -6.97
C GLU A 49 3.48 -9.01 -7.58
N TYR A 50 4.66 -8.40 -7.48
CA TYR A 50 5.95 -8.96 -7.87
C TYR A 50 7.07 -8.38 -7.00
N GLY A 51 8.21 -9.07 -6.95
CA GLY A 51 9.34 -8.76 -6.06
C GLY A 51 10.18 -7.54 -6.46
N ASP A 52 9.54 -6.45 -6.89
CA ASP A 52 10.21 -5.23 -7.35
C ASP A 52 9.62 -3.98 -6.68
N PRO A 53 10.45 -3.06 -6.14
CA PRO A 53 9.99 -1.79 -5.54
C PRO A 53 9.12 -0.94 -6.48
N ASP A 54 9.32 -1.07 -7.79
CA ASP A 54 8.52 -0.40 -8.81
C ASP A 54 7.01 -0.65 -8.62
N ASN A 55 6.60 -1.86 -8.24
CA ASN A 55 5.18 -2.18 -8.01
C ASN A 55 4.55 -1.31 -6.92
N PHE A 56 5.32 -0.90 -5.90
CA PHE A 56 4.83 -0.03 -4.84
C PHE A 56 4.81 1.43 -5.28
N TYR A 57 5.90 1.91 -5.87
CA TYR A 57 6.02 3.34 -6.18
C TYR A 57 5.30 3.75 -7.46
N TYR A 58 5.46 2.98 -8.55
CA TYR A 58 4.89 3.35 -9.84
C TYR A 58 3.36 3.28 -9.84
N SER A 59 2.80 2.26 -9.19
CA SER A 59 1.34 2.07 -9.04
C SER A 59 0.66 3.21 -8.27
N HIS A 60 1.37 3.87 -7.35
CA HIS A 60 0.80 4.88 -6.45
C HIS A 60 1.26 6.31 -6.72
N PHE A 61 2.38 6.50 -7.43
CA PHE A 61 2.98 7.81 -7.65
C PHE A 61 3.50 8.04 -9.08
N GLY A 62 3.36 7.05 -9.97
CA GLY A 62 3.69 7.16 -11.39
C GLY A 62 2.64 7.95 -12.20
N PRO A 63 2.81 8.07 -13.53
CA PRO A 63 1.91 8.82 -14.41
C PRO A 63 0.45 8.35 -14.37
N ASN A 64 0.25 7.04 -14.19
CA ASN A 64 -1.05 6.37 -14.12
C ASN A 64 -1.33 5.86 -12.70
N ALA A 65 -0.84 6.58 -11.69
CA ALA A 65 -1.04 6.26 -10.29
C ALA A 65 -2.53 6.14 -9.92
N THR A 66 -2.78 5.50 -8.78
CA THR A 66 -4.10 5.50 -8.15
C THR A 66 -4.64 6.94 -7.99
N ALA A 67 -5.92 7.13 -8.33
CA ALA A 67 -6.57 8.45 -8.32
C ALA A 67 -6.89 9.00 -6.91
N ASP A 68 -6.46 8.29 -5.86
CA ASP A 68 -6.79 8.56 -4.46
C ASP A 68 -5.98 9.71 -3.83
N LEU A 69 -4.94 10.20 -4.52
CA LEU A 69 -4.22 11.44 -4.20
C LEU A 69 -4.76 12.68 -4.96
N GLY A 70 -5.89 12.53 -5.66
CA GLY A 70 -6.53 13.62 -6.40
C GLY A 70 -5.62 14.19 -7.49
N ARG A 71 -5.29 15.49 -7.39
CA ARG A 71 -4.44 16.21 -8.36
C ARG A 71 -2.97 16.28 -7.94
N TRP A 72 -2.59 15.69 -6.81
CA TRP A 72 -1.20 15.71 -6.37
C TRP A 72 -0.32 15.04 -7.43
N LYS A 73 0.78 15.71 -7.78
CA LYS A 73 1.80 15.24 -8.71
C LYS A 73 3.15 15.82 -8.30
N ASN A 74 4.20 15.03 -8.47
CA ASN A 74 5.57 15.47 -8.23
C ASN A 74 6.47 15.11 -9.42
N ASN A 75 6.88 16.12 -10.18
CA ASN A 75 7.69 15.93 -11.39
C ASN A 75 9.07 15.32 -11.13
N GLN A 76 9.64 15.53 -9.94
CA GLN A 76 10.91 14.91 -9.57
C GLN A 76 10.73 13.41 -9.32
N ILE A 77 9.69 13.00 -8.59
CA ILE A 77 9.35 11.59 -8.41
C ILE A 77 9.10 10.93 -9.77
N LEU A 78 8.31 11.54 -10.66
CA LEU A 78 8.06 10.98 -11.99
C LEU A 78 9.34 10.72 -12.78
N ARG A 79 10.29 11.66 -12.76
CA ARG A 79 11.61 11.46 -13.40
C ARG A 79 12.41 10.34 -12.74
N LEU A 80 12.46 10.31 -11.41
CA LEU A 80 13.19 9.28 -10.67
C LEU A 80 12.62 7.89 -10.93
N LEU A 81 11.30 7.73 -10.99
CA LEU A 81 10.65 6.45 -11.30
C LEU A 81 11.00 5.97 -12.70
N GLU A 82 10.95 6.85 -13.71
CA GLU A 82 11.37 6.53 -15.07
C GLU A 82 12.85 6.12 -15.15
N THR A 83 13.73 6.86 -14.46
CA THR A 83 15.15 6.50 -14.36
C THR A 83 15.32 5.14 -13.66
N GLY A 84 14.59 4.89 -12.57
CA GLY A 84 14.63 3.65 -11.80
C GLY A 84 14.24 2.41 -12.61
N ARG A 85 13.27 2.54 -13.53
CA ARG A 85 12.86 1.47 -14.46
C ARG A 85 13.87 1.19 -15.56
N LYS A 86 14.62 2.22 -15.99
CA LYS A 86 15.66 2.10 -17.04
C LYS A 86 17.04 1.70 -16.48
N THR A 87 17.26 1.87 -15.18
CA THR A 87 18.53 1.59 -14.52
C THR A 87 18.72 0.09 -14.30
N GLN A 88 19.86 -0.45 -14.71
CA GLN A 88 20.25 -1.82 -14.41
C GLN A 88 21.03 -1.90 -13.09
N GLY A 89 20.97 -3.06 -12.44
CA GLY A 89 21.67 -3.32 -11.19
C GLY A 89 20.90 -2.87 -9.95
N LYS A 90 20.82 -3.76 -8.96
CA LYS A 90 20.03 -3.57 -7.74
C LYS A 90 20.45 -2.35 -6.94
N ASP A 91 21.74 -2.12 -6.77
CA ASP A 91 22.26 -1.04 -5.92
C ASP A 91 22.03 0.35 -6.52
N ALA A 92 22.15 0.47 -7.84
CA ALA A 92 21.87 1.71 -8.55
C ALA A 92 20.38 2.07 -8.47
N ARG A 93 19.49 1.08 -8.69
CA ARG A 93 18.05 1.24 -8.51
C ARG A 93 17.68 1.59 -7.07
N ALA A 94 18.29 0.94 -6.08
CA ALA A 94 18.05 1.20 -4.67
C ALA A 94 18.40 2.65 -4.28
N ARG A 95 19.48 3.23 -4.83
CA ARG A 95 19.81 4.65 -4.63
C ARG A 95 18.71 5.58 -5.15
N ILE A 96 18.13 5.27 -6.30
CA ILE A 96 17.04 6.06 -6.90
C ILE A 96 15.76 5.95 -6.05
N TYR A 97 15.35 4.74 -5.69
CA TYR A 97 14.12 4.56 -4.90
C TYR A 97 14.24 5.13 -3.48
N ARG A 98 15.45 5.18 -2.89
CA ARG A 98 15.67 5.92 -1.63
C ARG A 98 15.39 7.42 -1.75
N GLN A 99 15.70 8.03 -2.91
CA GLN A 99 15.35 9.43 -3.14
C GLN A 99 13.84 9.62 -3.28
N VAL A 100 13.15 8.68 -3.94
CA VAL A 100 11.69 8.70 -4.03
C VAL A 100 11.07 8.59 -2.64
N ASP A 101 11.52 7.63 -1.84
CA ASP A 101 11.05 7.39 -0.47
C ASP A 101 11.24 8.63 0.42
N GLN A 102 12.43 9.24 0.38
CA GLN A 102 12.71 10.47 1.12
C GLN A 102 11.74 11.61 0.78
N ILE A 103 11.47 11.84 -0.51
CA ILE A 103 10.53 12.89 -0.93
C ILE A 103 9.11 12.58 -0.45
N LEU A 104 8.68 11.32 -0.54
CA LEU A 104 7.36 10.90 -0.08
C LEU A 104 7.20 11.04 1.44
N PHE A 105 8.25 10.72 2.19
CA PHE A 105 8.31 10.90 3.64
C PHE A 105 8.18 12.38 4.01
N GLU A 106 8.96 13.25 3.38
CA GLU A 106 8.94 14.71 3.63
C GLU A 106 7.59 15.34 3.27
N GLN A 107 6.94 14.87 2.20
CA GLN A 107 5.63 15.40 1.78
C GLN A 107 4.44 14.80 2.52
N ALA A 108 4.64 13.71 3.27
CA ALA A 108 3.63 13.04 4.09
C ALA A 108 2.29 12.77 3.36
N VAL A 109 2.32 12.53 2.04
CA VAL A 109 1.11 12.28 1.24
C VAL A 109 0.41 10.96 1.58
N ARG A 110 1.16 10.05 2.21
CA ARG A 110 0.66 8.82 2.85
C ARG A 110 1.48 8.61 4.11
N ILE A 111 0.87 8.02 5.13
CA ILE A 111 1.52 7.70 6.40
C ILE A 111 1.68 6.17 6.48
N PRO A 112 2.90 5.62 6.33
CA PRO A 112 3.15 4.20 6.56
C PRO A 112 2.88 3.86 8.03
N ILE A 113 2.08 2.81 8.28
CA ILE A 113 1.73 2.39 9.65
C ILE A 113 2.47 1.11 10.03
N VAL A 114 2.45 0.09 9.16
CA VAL A 114 3.01 -1.24 9.48
C VAL A 114 3.29 -2.05 8.21
N HIS A 115 4.31 -2.90 8.26
CA HIS A 115 4.48 -4.04 7.36
C HIS A 115 4.07 -5.32 8.11
N SER A 116 2.86 -5.82 7.84
CA SER A 116 2.30 -6.95 8.58
C SER A 116 2.81 -8.30 8.06
N GLN A 117 3.00 -9.25 8.96
CA GLN A 117 3.08 -10.66 8.61
C GLN A 117 1.66 -11.24 8.50
N PRO A 118 1.29 -11.86 7.36
CA PRO A 118 -0.04 -12.48 7.24
C PRO A 118 -0.17 -13.65 8.20
N LEU A 119 -1.33 -13.76 8.86
CA LEU A 119 -1.66 -14.94 9.64
C LEU A 119 -2.15 -16.03 8.69
N LEU A 120 -1.44 -17.16 8.70
CA LEU A 120 -1.66 -18.27 7.78
C LEU A 120 -1.98 -19.53 8.58
N GLY A 121 -2.98 -20.28 8.12
CA GLY A 121 -3.42 -21.51 8.78
C GLY A 121 -3.85 -22.57 7.79
N LYS A 122 -3.41 -23.81 8.01
CA LYS A 122 -3.88 -25.01 7.31
C LYS A 122 -4.22 -26.11 8.29
N ARG A 123 -5.08 -27.05 7.87
CA ARG A 123 -5.30 -28.29 8.65
C ARG A 123 -4.02 -29.14 8.62
N ALA A 124 -3.81 -29.93 9.67
CA ALA A 124 -2.62 -30.79 9.80
C ALA A 124 -2.46 -31.78 8.64
N ASN A 125 -3.58 -32.25 8.07
CA ASN A 125 -3.61 -33.22 6.99
C ASN A 125 -3.56 -32.60 5.57
N ILE A 126 -3.26 -31.29 5.47
CA ILE A 126 -3.01 -30.62 4.19
C ILE A 126 -1.52 -30.60 3.91
N GLN A 127 -1.11 -31.10 2.75
CA GLN A 127 0.28 -31.12 2.27
C GLN A 127 0.45 -30.26 1.02
N GLY A 128 1.70 -30.02 0.62
CA GLY A 128 2.05 -29.29 -0.60
C GLY A 128 1.83 -27.77 -0.57
N TRP A 129 1.02 -27.23 0.34
CA TRP A 129 0.80 -25.79 0.44
C TRP A 129 2.07 -25.02 0.80
N LYS A 130 2.45 -24.09 -0.08
CA LYS A 130 3.53 -23.12 0.11
C LYS A 130 2.93 -21.71 0.04
N PRO A 131 2.84 -20.99 1.17
CA PRO A 131 2.29 -19.65 1.18
C PRO A 131 3.03 -18.70 0.26
N SER A 132 2.27 -17.85 -0.42
CA SER A 132 2.82 -16.88 -1.36
C SER A 132 3.22 -15.58 -0.66
N PRO A 133 4.37 -14.98 -1.00
CA PRO A 133 4.70 -13.63 -0.55
C PRO A 133 3.87 -12.54 -1.26
N LEU A 134 3.13 -12.89 -2.32
CA LEU A 134 2.40 -11.95 -3.19
C LEU A 134 0.91 -11.83 -2.84
N GLY A 135 0.45 -12.57 -1.82
CA GLY A 135 -0.96 -12.56 -1.37
C GLY A 135 -1.93 -13.35 -2.26
N SER A 136 -1.47 -13.95 -3.36
CA SER A 136 -2.21 -14.92 -4.17
C SER A 136 -1.70 -16.33 -3.92
N GLU A 137 -2.59 -17.26 -3.58
CA GLU A 137 -2.24 -18.64 -3.23
C GLU A 137 -2.42 -19.57 -4.42
N SER A 138 -1.40 -20.36 -4.75
CA SER A 138 -1.53 -21.48 -5.68
C SER A 138 -1.92 -22.74 -4.92
N PHE A 139 -2.95 -23.43 -5.40
CA PHE A 139 -3.42 -24.70 -4.85
C PHE A 139 -3.06 -25.91 -5.72
N GLU A 140 -2.28 -25.73 -6.79
CA GLU A 140 -1.96 -26.78 -7.77
C GLU A 140 -1.25 -28.00 -7.15
N THR A 141 -0.43 -27.76 -6.13
CA THR A 141 0.32 -28.82 -5.44
C THR A 141 -0.33 -29.25 -4.12
N VAL A 142 -1.50 -28.71 -3.79
CA VAL A 142 -2.15 -28.91 -2.50
C VAL A 142 -2.99 -30.17 -2.54
N ASP A 143 -2.73 -31.05 -1.58
CA ASP A 143 -3.47 -32.30 -1.41
C ASP A 143 -3.87 -32.50 0.06
N LYS A 144 -4.95 -33.25 0.25
CA LYS A 144 -5.45 -33.71 1.53
C LYS A 144 -5.02 -35.17 1.71
N THR A 145 -4.11 -35.42 2.65
CA THR A 145 -3.81 -36.78 3.12
C THR A 145 -4.83 -37.27 4.13
#